data_AF-D0LJ92-F1
#
_entry.id   AF-D0LJ92-F1
#
_cell.length_a   1.000
_cell.length_b   1.000
_cell.length_c   1.000
_cell.angle_alpha   90.00
_cell.angle_beta   90.00
_cell.angle_gamma   90.00
#
_symmetry.space_group_name_H-M   'P 1'
#
loop_
_entity.id
_entity.type
_entity.pdbx_description
1 polymer ?
#
loop_
_entity_poly.entity_id
_entity_poly.type
_entity_poly.pdbx_seq_one_letter_code
_entity_poly.pdbx_strand_id
1 'polypeptide(L)' 'MRGLLLAALAALALSAAGCGKNAVRASEKEFLADRVMVFDNDPQEGSADEHIHANREGAAGGLGTSGGGCGCN' A
#
# COMPACT_ATOMS: atom_id res chain seq x y z
N MET A 1 -18.91 20.05 32.35
CA MET A 1 -19.52 19.27 31.25
C MET A 1 -19.54 20.03 29.92
N ARG A 2 -20.07 21.26 29.85
CA ARG A 2 -20.09 22.08 28.63
C ARG A 2 -18.71 22.32 27.98
N GLY A 3 -17.69 22.63 28.78
CA GLY A 3 -16.32 22.81 28.26
C GLY A 3 -15.67 21.54 27.71
N LEU A 4 -15.99 20.38 28.28
CA LEU A 4 -15.50 19.08 27.80
C LEU A 4 -16.12 18.71 26.44
N LEU A 5 -17.41 18.99 26.28
CA LEU A 5 -18.13 18.80 25.02
C LEU A 5 -17.57 19.69 23.90
N LEU A 6 -17.26 20.96 24.20
CA LEU A 6 -16.65 21.88 23.23
C LEU A 6 -15.24 21.43 22.83
N ALA A 7 -14.43 20.97 23.79
CA ALA A 7 -13.10 20.44 23.50
C ALA A 7 -13.15 19.17 22.63
N ALA A 8 -14.08 18.25 22.91
CA ALA A 8 -14.28 17.04 22.10
C ALA A 8 -14.72 17.35 20.67
N LEU A 9 -15.64 18.30 20.49
CA LEU A 9 -16.07 18.76 19.16
C LEU A 9 -14.93 19.42 18.37
N ALA A 10 -14.11 20.24 19.03
CA ALA A 10 -12.95 20.86 18.40
C ALA A 10 -11.90 19.82 17.98
N ALA A 11 -11.62 18.83 18.83
CA ALA A 11 -10.69 17.74 18.51
C ALA A 11 -11.17 16.91 17.29
N LEU A 12 -12.46 16.61 17.24
CA LEU A 12 -13.06 15.88 16.11
C LEU A 12 -12.96 16.69 14.81
N ALA A 13 -13.25 17.99 14.84
CA ALA A 13 -13.12 18.86 13.68
C ALA A 13 -11.67 18.94 13.16
N LEU A 14 -10.68 19.03 14.06
CA LEU A 14 -9.27 19.05 13.69
C LEU A 14 -8.82 17.72 13.06
N SER A 15 -9.31 16.58 13.54
CA SER A 15 -8.99 15.27 12.96
C SER A 15 -9.54 15.08 11.53
N ALA A 16 -10.68 15.70 11.22
CA ALA A 16 -11.31 15.61 9.90
C ALA A 16 -10.69 16.56 8.86
N ALA A 17 -9.99 17.63 9.29
CA ALA A 17 -9.45 18.66 8.41
C ALA A 17 -8.35 18.19 7.44
N GLY A 18 -7.85 16.95 7.59
CA GLY A 18 -6.88 16.33 6.69
C GLY A 18 -7.49 15.49 5.57
N CYS A 19 -8.77 15.10 5.68
CA CYS A 19 -9.37 14.14 4.74
C CYS A 19 -9.72 14.85 3.43
N GLY A 20 -9.14 14.41 2.31
CA GLY A 20 -9.51 14.85 0.95
C GLY A 20 -8.81 16.11 0.42
N LYS A 21 -8.11 16.90 1.25
CA LYS A 21 -7.43 18.14 0.79
C LYS A 21 -6.28 17.88 -0.21
N ASN A 22 -5.67 16.70 -0.16
CA ASN A 22 -4.56 16.29 -1.04
C ASN A 22 -5.03 15.28 -2.10
N ALA A 23 -6.34 15.15 -2.32
CA ALA A 23 -6.83 14.24 -3.34
C ALA A 23 -6.49 14.79 -4.73
N VAL A 24 -5.65 14.07 -5.46
CA VAL A 24 -5.35 14.32 -6.88
C VAL A 24 -6.65 14.21 -7.69
N ARG A 25 -6.98 15.24 -8.46
CA ARG A 25 -8.20 15.29 -9.29
C ARG A 25 -8.18 14.18 -10.31
N ALA A 26 -9.37 13.72 -10.74
CA ALA A 26 -9.47 12.67 -11.75
C ALA A 26 -8.75 13.04 -13.07
N SER A 27 -8.81 14.31 -13.48
CA SER A 27 -8.09 14.82 -14.65
C SER A 27 -6.58 14.76 -14.51
N GLU A 28 -6.05 14.91 -13.29
CA GLU A 28 -4.60 14.83 -13.03
C GLU A 28 -4.09 13.39 -13.04
N LYS A 29 -4.97 12.38 -13.14
CA LYS A 29 -4.63 10.95 -13.24
C LYS A 29 -4.68 10.42 -14.68
N GLU A 30 -4.82 11.29 -15.67
CA GLU A 30 -5.04 10.90 -17.07
C GLU A 30 -3.96 9.95 -17.62
N PHE A 31 -2.71 10.13 -17.19
CA PHE A 31 -1.57 9.31 -17.64
C PHE A 31 -1.33 8.05 -16.81
N LEU A 32 -2.09 7.82 -15.73
CA LEU A 32 -1.87 6.65 -14.89
C LEU A 32 -2.23 5.33 -15.60
N ALA A 33 -2.99 5.41 -16.69
CA ALA A 33 -3.31 4.27 -17.56
C ALA A 33 -2.28 4.05 -18.69
N ASP A 34 -1.23 4.88 -18.78
CA ASP A 34 -0.18 4.68 -19.77
C ASP A 34 0.58 3.37 -19.50
N ARG A 35 0.97 2.67 -20.57
CA ARG A 35 1.67 1.39 -20.50
C ARG A 35 2.98 1.49 -19.72
N VAL A 36 3.65 2.64 -19.78
CA VAL A 36 4.90 2.89 -19.03
C VAL A 36 4.69 2.86 -17.51
N MET A 37 3.46 3.07 -17.04
CA MET A 37 3.11 3.06 -15.61
C MET A 37 2.61 1.67 -15.14
N VAL A 38 2.57 0.67 -16.03
CA VAL A 38 2.17 -0.70 -15.68
C VAL A 38 3.32 -1.39 -14.95
N PHE A 39 3.07 -1.80 -13.71
CA PHE A 39 3.98 -2.66 -12.95
C PHE A 39 4.12 -4.02 -13.61
N ASP A 40 5.30 -4.64 -13.49
CA ASP A 40 5.58 -5.99 -13.97
C ASP A 40 5.19 -6.19 -15.44
N ASN A 41 5.52 -5.21 -16.28
CA ASN A 41 5.24 -5.24 -17.71
C ASN A 41 5.86 -6.47 -18.39
N ASP A 42 7.03 -6.92 -17.92
CA ASP A 42 7.66 -8.15 -18.38
C ASP A 42 7.43 -9.29 -17.35
N PRO A 43 6.65 -10.33 -17.72
CA PRO A 43 6.40 -11.45 -16.82
C PRO A 43 7.66 -12.27 -16.50
N GLN A 44 8.70 -12.24 -17.35
CA GLN A 44 9.96 -12.93 -17.06
C GLN A 44 10.72 -12.22 -15.95
N GLU A 45 10.83 -10.89 -16.03
CA GLU A 45 11.43 -10.06 -14.98
C GLU A 45 10.68 -10.22 -13.66
N GLY A 46 9.34 -10.09 -13.68
CA GLY A 46 8.51 -10.26 -12.49
C GLY A 46 8.69 -11.63 -11.83
N SER A 47 8.80 -12.70 -12.63
CA SER A 47 9.05 -14.05 -12.09
C SER A 47 10.44 -14.21 -11.46
N ALA A 48 11.45 -13.52 -12.01
CA ALA A 48 12.81 -13.55 -11.48
C ALA A 48 12.89 -12.78 -10.15
N ASP A 49 12.25 -11.61 -10.08
CA ASP A 49 12.15 -10.82 -8.86
C ASP A 49 11.40 -11.56 -7.77
N GLU A 50 10.26 -12.19 -8.09
CA GLU A 50 9.51 -13.02 -7.16
C GLU A 50 10.37 -14.18 -6.61
N HIS A 51 11.17 -14.84 -7.45
CA HIS A 51 12.09 -15.89 -7.01
C HIS A 51 13.17 -15.34 -6.05
N ILE A 52 13.71 -14.15 -6.31
CA ILE A 52 14.68 -13.49 -5.41
C ILE A 52 14.02 -13.16 -4.07
N HIS A 53 12.82 -12.58 -4.08
CA HIS A 53 12.07 -12.24 -2.88
C HIS A 53 11.70 -13.49 -2.07
N ALA A 54 11.21 -14.54 -2.72
CA ALA A 54 10.90 -15.81 -2.08
C ALA A 54 12.12 -16.43 -1.38
N ASN A 55 13.31 -16.34 -1.99
CA ASN A 55 14.54 -16.83 -1.37
C ASN A 55 14.99 -15.98 -0.18
N ARG A 56 14.87 -14.65 -0.26
CA ARG A 56 15.27 -13.74 0.82
C ARG A 56 14.29 -13.74 1.98
N GLU A 57 13.01 -13.84 1.68
CA GLU A 57 11.90 -13.59 2.60
C GLU A 57 11.06 -14.85 2.82
N GLY A 58 11.54 -16.03 2.42
CA GLY A 58 10.83 -17.30 2.60
C GLY A 58 10.45 -17.58 4.06
N ALA A 59 11.17 -16.98 5.02
CA ALA A 59 10.79 -17.03 6.43
C ALA A 59 9.46 -16.33 6.76
N ALA A 60 9.10 -15.30 5.98
CA ALA A 60 7.89 -14.48 6.15
C ALA A 60 6.66 -15.08 5.44
N GLY A 61 6.80 -16.19 4.71
CA GLY A 61 5.69 -16.85 4.01
C GLY A 61 5.24 -16.09 2.75
N GLY A 62 6.10 -16.07 1.73
CA GLY A 62 5.85 -15.41 0.44
C GLY A 62 4.62 -15.96 -0.32
N LEU A 63 4.39 -15.44 -1.53
CA LEU A 63 3.13 -15.54 -2.29
C LEU A 63 2.61 -16.95 -2.62
N GLY A 64 3.40 -18.02 -2.41
CA GLY A 64 3.05 -19.39 -2.81
C GLY A 64 3.57 -20.53 -1.94
N THR A 65 4.10 -20.27 -0.73
CA THR A 65 4.64 -21.33 0.14
C THR A 65 3.97 -21.36 1.50
N SER A 66 3.53 -22.56 1.91
CA SER A 66 2.98 -22.87 3.24
C SER A 66 4.03 -22.98 4.34
N GLY A 67 5.28 -22.56 4.10
CA GLY A 67 6.40 -22.74 5.03
C GLY A 67 7.02 -21.43 5.45
N GLY A 68 6.50 -20.84 6.54
CA GLY A 68 7.19 -19.78 7.26
C GLY A 68 8.37 -20.34 8.04
N GLY A 69 9.58 -19.95 7.66
CA GLY A 69 10.79 -20.10 8.46
C GLY A 69 11.67 -21.30 8.09
N CYS A 70 12.99 -21.06 8.02
CA CYS A 70 14.08 -22.03 7.78
C CYS A 70 14.22 -22.62 6.36
N GLY A 71 13.28 -22.39 5.44
CA GLY A 71 13.47 -22.75 4.02
C GLY A 71 13.51 -24.27 3.73
N CYS A 72 12.93 -25.09 4.61
CA CYS A 72 12.74 -26.52 4.36
C CYS A 72 11.37 -26.76 3.73
N ASN A 73 11.28 -26.72 2.39
CA ASN A 73 10.31 -27.51 1.64
C ASN A 73 11.01 -28.74 1.08
#